data_AF-A0A2A6PEN4-F1
#
_entry.id   AF-A0A2A6PEN4-F1
#
_cell.length_a   1.000
_cell.length_b   1.000
_cell.length_c   1.000
_cell.angle_alpha   90.00
_cell.angle_beta   90.00
_cell.angle_gamma   90.00
#
_symmetry.space_group_name_H-M   'P 1'
#
loop_
_entity.id
_entity.type
_entity.pdbx_description
1 polymer ?
#
loop_
_entity_poly.entity_id
_entity_poly.type
_entity_poly.pdbx_seq_one_letter_code
_entity_poly.pdbx_strand_id
1 'polypeptide(L)'
;MAHIIGEVPQEELDQFFLVCSTVGAYMVFPARKIDRKPTINGARGLNSKIKDRFDLTLECIRRHYQNQDSPLGEALARYADFFELFGGFEGYVDFFLLQDLIGNDGTSINFFIPFHGFDTAPLPADVDEYRVYKNNVTAFITARNQRIALQSV
;
A
#
# COMPACT_ATOMS: atom_id res chain seq x y z
N MET A 1 -14.53 10.86 6.00
CA MET A 1 -14.76 9.46 5.60
C MET A 1 -16.15 8.96 6.00
N ALA A 2 -16.63 9.10 7.25
CA ALA A 2 -17.98 8.66 7.59
C ALA A 2 -19.10 9.28 6.72
N HIS A 3 -18.97 10.57 6.37
CA HIS A 3 -19.90 11.23 5.44
C HIS A 3 -19.85 10.62 4.03
N ILE A 4 -18.65 10.40 3.48
CA ILE A 4 -18.44 9.75 2.17
C ILE A 4 -19.02 8.33 2.15
N ILE A 5 -18.68 7.50 3.14
CA ILE A 5 -19.12 6.10 3.19
C ILE A 5 -20.65 6.02 3.30
N GLY A 6 -21.29 6.94 4.04
CA GLY A 6 -22.75 6.99 4.18
C GLY A 6 -23.50 7.25 2.87
N GLU A 7 -22.82 7.72 1.83
CA GLU A 7 -23.39 7.99 0.50
C GLU A 7 -23.19 6.82 -0.49
N VAL A 8 -22.46 5.78 -0.10
CA VAL A 8 -22.18 4.61 -0.94
C VAL A 8 -23.15 3.47 -0.58
N PRO A 9 -23.78 2.81 -1.56
CA PRO A 9 -24.66 1.67 -1.30
C PRO A 9 -23.97 0.57 -0.48
N GLN A 10 -24.66 0.02 0.51
CA GLN A 10 -24.08 -1.01 1.40
C GLN A 10 -23.56 -2.23 0.63
N GLU A 11 -24.29 -2.69 -0.39
CA GLU A 11 -23.88 -3.81 -1.23
C GLU A 11 -22.50 -3.58 -1.90
N GLU A 12 -22.24 -2.34 -2.32
CA GLU A 12 -20.95 -1.97 -2.91
C GLU A 12 -19.81 -1.99 -1.87
N LEU A 13 -20.11 -1.58 -0.64
CA LEU A 13 -19.17 -1.64 0.48
C LEU A 13 -18.88 -3.10 0.89
N ASP A 14 -19.89 -3.95 0.91
CA ASP A 14 -19.76 -5.37 1.26
C ASP A 14 -18.91 -6.11 0.21
N GLN A 15 -19.17 -5.88 -1.07
CA GLN A 15 -18.35 -6.42 -2.16
C GLN A 15 -16.89 -5.97 -2.04
N PHE A 16 -16.66 -4.68 -1.76
CA PHE A 16 -15.31 -4.17 -1.57
C PHE A 16 -14.62 -4.78 -0.34
N PHE A 17 -15.34 -4.96 0.75
CA PHE A 17 -14.84 -5.60 1.96
C PHE A 17 -14.43 -7.06 1.71
N LEU A 18 -15.22 -7.82 0.94
CA LEU A 18 -14.89 -9.19 0.57
C LEU A 18 -13.57 -9.25 -0.22
N VAL A 19 -13.38 -8.35 -1.19
CA VAL A 19 -12.12 -8.27 -1.95
C VAL A 19 -10.96 -7.92 -1.02
N CYS A 20 -11.12 -6.91 -0.16
CA CYS A 20 -10.11 -6.52 0.83
C CYS A 20 -9.84 -7.58 1.91
N SER A 21 -10.63 -8.65 1.97
CA SER A 21 -10.45 -9.77 2.90
C SER A 21 -9.71 -10.96 2.27
N THR A 22 -9.25 -10.83 1.02
CA THR A 22 -8.46 -11.86 0.32
C THR A 22 -6.95 -11.71 0.58
N VAL A 23 -6.17 -12.77 0.34
CA VAL A 23 -4.71 -12.78 0.57
C VAL A 23 -3.97 -11.65 -0.17
N GLY A 24 -4.43 -11.29 -1.36
CA GLY A 24 -3.88 -10.20 -2.17
C GLY A 24 -3.98 -8.82 -1.52
N ALA A 25 -4.86 -8.65 -0.53
CA ALA A 25 -5.00 -7.40 0.23
C ALA A 25 -4.00 -7.26 1.39
N TYR A 26 -3.31 -8.34 1.77
CA TYR A 26 -2.43 -8.34 2.94
C TYR A 26 -0.95 -8.29 2.54
N MET A 27 -0.18 -7.64 3.41
CA MET A 27 1.27 -7.52 3.32
C MET A 27 1.93 -8.05 4.60
N VAL A 28 3.13 -8.61 4.44
CA VAL A 28 3.91 -9.15 5.55
C VAL A 28 5.03 -8.18 5.88
N PHE A 29 5.11 -7.79 7.15
CA PHE A 29 6.19 -6.99 7.71
C PHE A 29 6.68 -7.59 9.02
N PRO A 30 7.94 -7.35 9.42
CA PRO A 30 8.44 -7.74 10.73
C PRO A 30 7.55 -7.23 11.87
N ALA A 31 7.15 -8.13 12.77
CA ALA A 31 6.26 -7.82 13.89
C ALA A 31 6.99 -7.46 15.20
N ARG A 32 8.28 -7.82 15.31
CA ARG A 32 9.08 -7.51 16.50
C ARG A 32 9.33 -6.00 16.59
N LYS A 33 9.01 -5.39 17.73
CA LYS A 33 9.39 -3.99 18.00
C LYS A 33 10.90 -3.91 18.25
N ILE A 34 11.53 -2.89 17.66
CA ILE A 34 12.93 -2.51 17.89
C ILE A 34 12.91 -1.19 18.65
N ASP A 35 13.70 -1.08 19.71
CA ASP A 35 13.78 0.10 20.60
C ASP A 35 12.44 0.57 21.16
N ARG A 36 11.50 -0.37 21.36
CA ARG A 36 10.11 -0.09 21.79
C ARG A 36 9.33 0.85 20.85
N LYS A 37 9.87 1.16 19.66
CA LYS A 37 9.23 2.00 18.65
C LYS A 37 8.13 1.22 17.91
N PRO A 38 7.18 1.92 17.25
CA PRO A 38 6.17 1.27 16.41
C PRO A 38 6.79 0.41 15.31
N THR A 39 6.14 -0.71 15.00
CA THR A 39 6.42 -1.55 13.83
C THR A 39 6.04 -0.80 12.54
N ILE A 40 6.40 -1.35 11.36
CA ILE A 40 5.98 -0.78 10.07
C ILE A 40 4.46 -0.66 9.99
N ASN A 41 3.72 -1.70 10.42
CA ASN A 41 2.25 -1.67 10.48
C ASN A 41 1.73 -0.57 11.41
N GLY A 42 2.32 -0.39 12.59
CA GLY A 42 1.93 0.69 13.49
C GLY A 42 2.25 2.07 12.91
N ALA A 43 3.41 2.22 12.28
CA ALA A 43 3.84 3.48 11.69
C ALA A 43 2.95 3.89 10.50
N ARG A 44 2.63 2.97 9.58
CA ARG A 44 1.79 3.29 8.41
C ARG A 44 0.34 3.60 8.77
N GLY A 45 -0.23 2.94 9.78
CA GLY A 45 -1.62 3.15 10.19
C GLY A 45 -1.84 4.41 11.01
N LEU A 46 -0.89 4.75 11.89
CA LEU A 46 -0.99 5.96 12.73
C LEU A 46 -0.45 7.23 12.06
N ASN A 47 0.26 7.10 10.95
CA ASN A 47 0.80 8.26 10.23
C ASN A 47 -0.30 8.96 9.43
N SER A 48 -0.58 10.21 9.79
CA SER A 48 -1.64 11.03 9.16
C SER A 48 -1.43 11.32 7.68
N LYS A 49 -0.19 11.18 7.17
CA LYS A 49 0.19 11.32 5.75
C LYS A 49 0.02 10.04 4.94
N ILE A 50 -0.22 8.89 5.59
CA ILE A 50 -0.33 7.57 4.94
C ILE A 50 -1.69 6.93 5.21
N LYS A 51 -2.12 6.85 6.48
CA LYS A 51 -3.40 6.26 6.91
C LYS A 51 -3.67 4.89 6.29
N ASP A 52 -2.70 4.00 6.40
CA ASP A 52 -2.73 2.63 5.84
C ASP A 52 -2.84 2.50 4.31
N ARG A 53 -2.83 3.59 3.54
CA ARG A 53 -2.81 3.51 2.07
C ARG A 53 -1.56 2.82 1.58
N PHE A 54 -1.76 1.69 0.91
CA PHE A 54 -0.65 0.83 0.53
C PHE A 54 0.17 1.38 -0.62
N ASP A 55 -0.42 2.07 -1.60
CA ASP A 55 0.30 2.75 -2.68
C ASP A 55 1.25 3.84 -2.14
N LEU A 56 0.82 4.62 -1.15
CA LEU A 56 1.68 5.57 -0.45
C LEU A 56 2.77 4.88 0.40
N THR A 57 2.44 3.73 0.99
CA THR A 57 3.42 2.89 1.72
C THR A 57 4.48 2.35 0.77
N LEU A 58 4.08 1.90 -0.42
CA LEU A 58 4.96 1.38 -1.45
C LEU A 58 5.88 2.47 -2.00
N GLU A 59 5.39 3.70 -2.19
CA GLU A 59 6.23 4.86 -2.51
C GLU A 59 7.28 5.12 -1.42
N CYS A 60 6.93 4.99 -0.13
CA CYS A 60 7.91 5.11 0.95
C CYS A 60 8.99 4.00 0.87
N ILE A 61 8.60 2.77 0.53
CA ILE A 61 9.52 1.64 0.35
C ILE A 61 10.43 1.87 -0.87
N ARG A 62 9.88 2.35 -1.99
CA ARG A 62 10.65 2.74 -3.18
C ARG A 62 11.71 3.78 -2.83
N ARG A 63 11.32 4.83 -2.10
CA ARG A 63 12.24 5.87 -1.61
C ARG A 63 13.29 5.33 -0.65
N HIS A 64 12.95 4.37 0.20
CA HIS A 64 13.91 3.72 1.10
C HIS A 64 15.05 3.06 0.34
N TYR A 65 14.77 2.28 -0.72
CA TYR A 65 15.81 1.71 -1.57
C TYR A 65 16.64 2.75 -2.35
N GLN A 66 16.12 3.97 -2.52
CA GLN A 66 16.83 5.07 -3.16
C GLN A 66 17.51 6.02 -2.17
N ASN A 67 17.49 5.71 -0.86
CA ASN A 67 17.98 6.60 0.20
C ASN A 67 17.34 8.00 0.17
N GLN A 68 16.04 8.06 -0.16
CA GLN A 68 15.25 9.30 -0.22
C GLN A 68 14.32 9.42 0.98
N ASP A 69 14.02 10.67 1.36
CA ASP A 69 13.12 10.96 2.49
C ASP A 69 11.67 10.55 2.21
N SER A 70 11.03 9.98 3.25
CA SER A 70 9.61 9.64 3.25
C SER A 70 9.03 9.66 4.67
N PRO A 71 7.69 9.77 4.82
CA PRO A 71 7.03 9.73 6.14
C PRO A 71 7.27 8.44 6.94
N LEU A 72 7.71 7.36 6.29
CA LEU A 72 8.04 6.09 6.94
C LEU A 72 9.55 5.84 7.03
N GLY A 73 10.40 6.78 6.60
CA GLY A 73 11.85 6.59 6.49
C GLY A 73 12.51 5.99 7.73
N GLU A 74 12.29 6.60 8.90
CA GLU A 74 12.82 6.07 10.17
C GLU A 74 12.26 4.69 10.53
N ALA A 75 11.00 4.41 10.18
CA ALA A 75 10.39 3.12 10.47
C ALA A 75 10.97 2.03 9.57
N LEU A 76 11.15 2.30 8.28
CA LEU A 76 11.75 1.37 7.32
C LEU A 76 13.23 1.13 7.63
N ALA A 77 13.99 2.18 7.95
CA ALA A 77 15.41 2.08 8.29
C ALA A 77 15.69 1.20 9.52
N ARG A 78 14.77 1.14 10.50
CA ARG A 78 14.91 0.21 11.64
C ARG A 78 14.85 -1.26 11.25
N TYR A 79 14.27 -1.57 10.09
CA TYR A 79 14.15 -2.93 9.56
C TYR A 79 14.95 -3.07 8.25
N ALA A 80 16.08 -2.36 8.11
CA ALA A 80 16.92 -2.41 6.91
C ALA A 80 17.27 -3.84 6.50
N ASP A 81 17.69 -4.69 7.43
CA ASP A 81 18.02 -6.11 7.19
C ASP A 81 16.86 -6.88 6.52
N PHE A 82 15.61 -6.53 6.80
CA PHE A 82 14.45 -7.14 6.13
C PHE A 82 14.36 -6.70 4.67
N PHE A 83 14.61 -5.42 4.38
CA PHE A 83 14.60 -4.91 3.00
C PHE A 83 15.81 -5.39 2.20
N GLU A 84 16.96 -5.59 2.83
CA GLU A 84 18.16 -6.16 2.18
C GLU A 84 17.92 -7.56 1.58
N LEU A 85 17.00 -8.35 2.15
CA LEU A 85 16.64 -9.68 1.64
C LEU A 85 16.20 -9.69 0.18
N PHE A 86 15.69 -8.56 -0.31
CA PHE A 86 15.13 -8.45 -1.65
C PHE A 86 16.10 -7.85 -2.66
N GLY A 87 17.31 -7.44 -2.24
CA GLY A 87 18.36 -6.89 -3.11
C GLY A 87 18.07 -5.53 -3.75
N GLY A 88 16.83 -5.06 -3.74
CA GLY A 88 16.41 -3.78 -4.31
C GLY A 88 14.88 -3.66 -4.39
N PHE A 89 14.41 -2.50 -4.87
CA PHE A 89 12.98 -2.24 -5.02
C PHE A 89 12.30 -3.22 -5.99
N GLU A 90 12.96 -3.52 -7.12
CA GLU A 90 12.46 -4.50 -8.10
C GLU A 90 12.29 -5.88 -7.46
N GLY A 91 13.30 -6.38 -6.76
CA GLY A 91 13.21 -7.66 -6.05
C GLY A 91 12.13 -7.67 -4.96
N TYR A 92 11.85 -6.53 -4.30
CA TYR A 92 10.75 -6.41 -3.35
C TYR A 92 9.39 -6.52 -4.06
N VAL A 93 9.23 -5.84 -5.19
CA VAL A 93 8.03 -5.89 -6.04
C VAL A 93 7.79 -7.31 -6.52
N ASP A 94 8.83 -7.98 -7.00
CA ASP A 94 8.73 -9.34 -7.54
C ASP A 94 8.38 -10.35 -6.46
N PHE A 95 9.06 -10.31 -5.32
CA PHE A 95 8.78 -11.22 -4.21
C PHE A 95 7.34 -11.11 -3.70
N PHE A 96 6.81 -9.88 -3.60
CA PHE A 96 5.45 -9.64 -3.09
C PHE A 96 4.37 -9.59 -4.18
N LEU A 97 4.73 -9.79 -5.45
CA LEU A 97 3.83 -9.77 -6.62
C LEU A 97 3.07 -8.44 -6.74
N LEU A 98 3.82 -7.33 -6.74
CA LEU A 98 3.28 -5.96 -6.74
C LEU A 98 3.32 -5.28 -8.11
N GLN A 99 3.55 -6.03 -9.19
CA GLN A 99 3.81 -5.47 -10.53
C GLN A 99 2.65 -4.58 -11.04
N ASP A 100 1.41 -4.86 -10.64
CA ASP A 100 0.24 -4.07 -11.07
C ASP A 100 0.19 -2.66 -10.42
N LEU A 101 1.04 -2.38 -9.42
CA LEU A 101 1.23 -1.04 -8.86
C LEU A 101 2.43 -0.30 -9.46
N ILE A 102 3.14 -0.88 -10.42
CA ILE A 102 4.32 -0.25 -11.03
C ILE A 102 3.92 0.35 -12.37
N GLY A 103 4.31 1.61 -12.59
CA GLY A 103 4.08 2.32 -13.84
C GLY A 103 4.90 1.77 -14.99
N ASN A 104 4.56 2.19 -16.21
CA ASN A 104 5.18 1.68 -17.44
C ASN A 104 6.68 2.01 -17.56
N ASP A 105 7.18 2.97 -16.78
CA ASP A 105 8.61 3.29 -16.69
C ASP A 105 9.39 2.29 -15.80
N GLY A 106 8.71 1.27 -15.25
CA GLY A 106 9.28 0.20 -14.44
C GLY A 106 9.66 0.61 -13.02
N THR A 107 9.43 1.87 -12.62
CA THR A 107 9.88 2.36 -11.31
C THR A 107 8.87 3.23 -10.59
N SER A 108 8.01 3.95 -11.29
CA SER A 108 6.96 4.79 -10.68
C SER A 108 5.85 3.96 -10.05
N ILE A 109 5.14 4.54 -9.08
CA ILE A 109 3.98 3.91 -8.44
C ILE A 109 2.71 4.35 -9.17
N ASN A 110 1.87 3.41 -9.55
CA ASN A 110 0.49 3.65 -9.95
C ASN A 110 -0.36 3.87 -8.68
N PHE A 111 -0.58 5.13 -8.32
CA PHE A 111 -1.36 5.48 -7.15
C PHE A 111 -2.86 5.20 -7.35
N PHE A 112 -3.56 4.86 -6.27
CA PHE A 112 -4.99 4.56 -6.31
C PHE A 112 -5.86 5.78 -6.57
N ILE A 113 -5.36 6.97 -6.24
CA ILE A 113 -5.89 8.31 -6.57
C ILE A 113 -4.71 9.26 -6.78
N PRO A 114 -4.87 10.42 -7.44
CA PRO A 114 -3.77 11.32 -7.76
C PRO A 114 -2.83 11.60 -6.58
N PHE A 115 -1.52 11.51 -6.83
CA PHE A 115 -0.50 11.77 -5.81
C PHE A 115 0.15 13.14 -6.05
N HIS A 116 0.08 13.99 -5.03
CA HIS A 116 0.62 15.35 -5.06
C HIS A 116 1.69 15.57 -3.96
N GLY A 117 2.30 14.48 -3.48
CA GLY A 117 3.24 14.49 -2.37
C GLY A 117 2.61 14.06 -1.05
N PHE A 118 3.43 13.99 0.00
CA PHE A 118 3.00 13.50 1.32
C PHE A 118 2.37 14.58 2.22
N ASP A 119 2.37 15.84 1.78
CA ASP A 119 1.78 16.95 2.53
C ASP A 119 0.30 17.17 2.19
N THR A 120 -0.24 16.43 1.23
CA THR A 120 -1.67 16.41 0.91
C THR A 120 -2.42 15.35 1.71
N ALA A 121 -3.73 15.53 1.87
CA ALA A 121 -4.57 14.56 2.57
C ALA A 121 -4.50 13.19 1.84
N PRO A 122 -4.23 12.09 2.55
CA PRO A 122 -4.08 10.79 1.89
C PRO A 122 -5.43 10.11 1.63
N LEU A 123 -6.55 10.57 2.16
CA LEU A 123 -7.83 9.88 1.93
C LEU A 123 -8.65 10.60 0.86
N PRO A 124 -9.54 9.88 0.15
CA PRO A 124 -10.49 10.50 -0.76
C PRO A 124 -11.22 11.68 -0.14
N ALA A 125 -11.32 12.77 -0.90
CA ALA A 125 -11.96 14.01 -0.51
C ALA A 125 -13.50 13.94 -0.61
N ASP A 126 -14.01 13.13 -1.53
CA ASP A 126 -15.43 12.99 -1.83
C ASP A 126 -15.80 11.56 -2.30
N VAL A 127 -17.08 11.37 -2.63
CA VAL A 127 -17.65 10.09 -3.06
C VAL A 127 -17.11 9.63 -4.41
N ASP A 128 -16.87 10.56 -5.34
CA ASP A 128 -16.37 10.21 -6.67
C ASP A 128 -14.93 9.73 -6.59
N GLU A 129 -14.08 10.45 -5.84
CA GLU A 129 -12.71 10.02 -5.59
C GLU A 129 -12.66 8.73 -4.77
N TYR A 130 -13.60 8.52 -3.83
CA TYR A 130 -13.71 7.24 -3.11
C TYR A 130 -14.03 6.08 -4.07
N ARG A 131 -14.93 6.27 -5.03
CA ARG A 131 -15.25 5.25 -6.04
C ARG A 131 -14.04 4.93 -6.90
N VAL A 132 -13.26 5.94 -7.32
CA VAL A 132 -11.99 5.75 -8.05
C VAL A 132 -11.01 4.94 -7.20
N TYR A 133 -10.78 5.36 -5.96
CA TYR A 133 -9.91 4.66 -5.01
C TYR A 133 -10.32 3.19 -4.86
N LYS A 134 -11.59 2.95 -4.54
CA LYS A 134 -12.17 1.62 -4.31
C LYS A 134 -12.01 0.72 -5.55
N ASN A 135 -12.28 1.24 -6.74
CA ASN A 135 -12.14 0.49 -7.99
C ASN A 135 -10.68 0.13 -8.26
N ASN A 136 -9.75 1.07 -8.06
CA ASN A 136 -8.32 0.84 -8.27
C ASN A 136 -7.73 -0.15 -7.27
N VAL A 137 -8.11 -0.06 -5.98
CA VAL A 137 -7.74 -1.04 -4.95
C VAL A 137 -8.30 -2.42 -5.30
N THR A 138 -9.56 -2.50 -5.72
CA THR A 138 -10.21 -3.76 -6.12
C THR A 138 -9.49 -4.41 -7.30
N ALA A 139 -9.13 -3.63 -8.32
CA ALA A 139 -8.41 -4.09 -9.49
C ALA A 139 -7.03 -4.65 -9.11
N PHE A 140 -6.26 -3.91 -8.31
CA PHE A 140 -4.96 -4.35 -7.81
C PHE A 140 -5.05 -5.66 -7.01
N ILE A 141 -5.94 -5.74 -6.01
CA ILE A 141 -6.06 -6.92 -5.16
C ILE A 141 -6.48 -8.14 -5.99
N THR A 142 -7.40 -7.97 -6.94
CA THR A 142 -7.85 -9.03 -7.83
C THR A 142 -6.71 -9.56 -8.70
N ALA A 143 -5.94 -8.67 -9.33
CA ALA A 143 -4.79 -9.04 -10.15
C ALA A 143 -3.71 -9.74 -9.31
N ARG A 144 -3.40 -9.22 -8.12
CA ARG A 144 -2.44 -9.83 -7.19
C ARG A 144 -2.88 -11.22 -6.72
N ASN A 145 -4.18 -11.42 -6.42
CA ASN A 145 -4.71 -12.74 -6.10
C ASN A 145 -4.49 -13.75 -7.23
N GLN A 146 -4.71 -13.33 -8.48
CA GLN A 146 -4.45 -14.19 -9.65
C GLN A 146 -2.96 -14.55 -9.75
N ARG A 147 -2.06 -13.59 -9.56
CA ARG A 147 -0.60 -13.85 -9.53
C ARG A 147 -0.22 -14.84 -8.44
N ILE A 148 -0.76 -14.68 -7.22
CA ILE A 148 -0.52 -15.60 -6.10
C ILE A 148 -0.99 -17.02 -6.44
N ALA A 149 -2.19 -17.16 -7.02
CA ALA A 149 -2.72 -18.46 -7.43
C ALA A 149 -1.82 -19.15 -8.47
N LEU A 150 -1.20 -18.40 -9.37
CA LEU A 150 -0.27 -18.92 -10.38
C LEU A 150 1.09 -19.36 -9.82
N GLN A 151 1.48 -18.92 -8.61
CA GLN A 151 2.71 -19.41 -7.95
C GLN A 151 2.53 -20.76 -7.25
N SER A 152 1.29 -21.25 -7.10
CA SER A 152 0.97 -22.45 -6.33
C SER A 152 1.03 -23.75 -7.15
N VAL A 153 1.80 -23.75 -8.25
CA VAL A 153 1.96 -24.88 -9.19
C VAL A 153 3.20 -25.69 -8.88
#